data_AF-A0A927UQW7-F1
#
_entry.id   AF-A0A927UQW7-F1
#
_cell.length_a   1.000
_cell.length_b   1.000
_cell.length_c   1.000
_cell.angle_alpha   90.00
_cell.angle_beta   90.00
_cell.angle_gamma   90.00
#
_symmetry.space_group_name_H-M   'P 1'
#
loop_
_entity.id
_entity.type
_entity.pdbx_description
1 polymer ?
#
loop_
_entity_poly.entity_id
_entity_poly.type
_entity_poly.pdbx_seq_one_letter_code
_entity_poly.pdbx_strand_id
1 'polypeptide(L)'
;MKYVYALKYFLRNVKRKIDSDYKLRKRLNRIKLVGTIVVVVVICVMLNYKKLSLQKEQVACEKRLAMIKEDYEEEEERIEDIKEYRAYVQTKQYAEEVAREKLGLVYPGEIIFEVEKN
;
A
#
# COMPACT_ATOMS: atom_id res chain seq x y z
N MET A 1 -21.20 5.85 -84.34
CA MET A 1 -20.82 6.86 -83.33
C MET A 1 -21.60 6.77 -82.00
N LYS A 2 -22.94 6.66 -82.00
CA LYS A 2 -23.78 6.73 -80.76
C LYS A 2 -23.45 5.67 -79.68
N TYR A 3 -23.17 4.43 -80.07
CA TYR A 3 -22.88 3.33 -79.12
C TYR A 3 -21.58 3.52 -78.34
N VAL A 4 -20.56 4.13 -78.94
CA VAL A 4 -19.28 4.39 -78.27
C VAL A 4 -19.46 5.41 -77.13
N TYR A 5 -20.30 6.42 -77.33
CA TYR A 5 -20.65 7.40 -76.29
C TYR A 5 -21.47 6.76 -75.17
N ALA A 6 -22.43 5.90 -75.51
CA ALA A 6 -23.22 5.16 -74.53
C ALA A 6 -22.33 4.27 -73.64
N LEU A 7 -21.38 3.54 -74.25
CA LEU A 7 -20.43 2.70 -73.51
C LEU A 7 -19.50 3.54 -72.62
N LYS A 8 -18.95 4.66 -73.13
CA LYS A 8 -18.12 5.58 -72.33
C LYS A 8 -18.90 6.21 -71.17
N TYR A 9 -20.18 6.53 -71.36
CA TYR A 9 -21.04 7.04 -70.29
C TYR A 9 -21.30 5.97 -69.22
N PHE A 10 -21.62 4.75 -69.66
CA PHE A 10 -21.84 3.62 -68.76
C PHE A 10 -20.59 3.30 -67.93
N LEU A 11 -19.43 3.15 -68.56
CA LEU A 11 -18.15 2.90 -67.88
C LEU A 11 -17.80 4.00 -66.88
N ARG A 12 -18.05 5.27 -67.22
CA ARG A 12 -17.84 6.42 -66.33
C ARG A 12 -18.79 6.42 -65.13
N ASN A 13 -20.03 5.94 -65.29
CA ASN A 13 -20.96 5.79 -64.17
C ASN A 13 -20.58 4.63 -63.25
N VAL A 14 -20.15 3.51 -63.83
CA VAL A 14 -19.66 2.34 -63.07
C VAL A 14 -18.41 2.72 -62.26
N LYS A 15 -17.41 3.36 -62.88
CA LYS A 15 -16.19 3.81 -62.20
C LYS A 15 -16.49 4.79 -61.07
N ARG A 16 -17.37 5.78 -61.30
CA ARG A 16 -17.77 6.74 -60.26
C ARG A 16 -18.42 6.07 -59.05
N LYS A 17 -19.25 5.04 -59.26
CA LYS A 17 -19.92 4.32 -58.17
C LYS A 17 -18.91 3.50 -57.34
N ILE A 18 -18.00 2.80 -58.00
CA ILE A 18 -16.91 2.05 -57.34
C ILE A 18 -16.02 2.98 -56.51
N ASP A 19 -15.62 4.13 -57.06
CA ASP A 19 -14.78 5.12 -56.36
C ASP A 19 -15.52 5.75 -55.15
N SER A 20 -16.84 5.97 -55.27
CA SER A 20 -17.67 6.47 -54.18
C SER A 20 -17.79 5.45 -53.03
N ASP A 21 -18.04 4.19 -53.36
CA ASP A 21 -18.17 3.10 -52.39
C ASP A 21 -16.85 2.82 -51.67
N TYR A 22 -15.71 2.89 -52.38
CA TYR A 22 -14.38 2.80 -51.78
C TYR A 22 -14.11 3.97 -50.80
N LYS A 23 -14.44 5.21 -51.18
CA LYS A 23 -14.25 6.39 -50.33
C LYS A 23 -15.11 6.33 -49.07
N LEU A 24 -16.37 5.89 -49.18
CA LEU A 24 -17.26 5.72 -48.03
C LEU A 24 -16.73 4.65 -47.07
N ARG A 25 -16.36 3.47 -47.57
CA ARG A 25 -15.77 2.39 -46.76
C ARG A 25 -14.49 2.84 -46.05
N LYS A 26 -13.62 3.60 -46.73
CA LYS A 26 -12.41 4.18 -46.14
C LYS A 26 -12.71 5.20 -45.03
N ARG A 27 -13.76 6.01 -45.17
CA ARG A 27 -14.22 6.94 -44.12
C ARG A 27 -14.79 6.17 -42.92
N LEU A 28 -15.64 5.17 -43.16
CA LEU A 28 -16.21 4.34 -42.10
C LEU A 28 -15.13 3.59 -41.31
N ASN A 29 -14.14 3.01 -41.98
CA ASN A 29 -13.04 2.32 -41.29
C ASN A 29 -12.17 3.28 -40.46
N ARG A 30 -11.98 4.52 -40.92
CA ARG A 30 -11.30 5.55 -40.10
C ARG A 30 -12.12 5.96 -38.89
N ILE A 31 -13.44 6.13 -39.03
CA ILE A 31 -14.33 6.44 -37.90
C ILE A 31 -14.33 5.28 -36.89
N LYS A 32 -14.38 4.03 -37.36
CA LYS A 32 -14.28 2.84 -36.51
C LYS A 32 -12.96 2.81 -35.75
N LEU A 33 -11.83 3.03 -36.43
CA LEU A 33 -10.50 3.06 -35.81
C LEU A 33 -10.39 4.16 -34.74
N VAL A 34 -10.84 5.39 -35.05
CA VAL A 34 -10.85 6.49 -34.08
C VAL A 34 -11.74 6.16 -32.89
N GLY A 35 -12.93 5.59 -33.12
CA GLY A 35 -13.83 5.15 -32.06
C GLY A 35 -13.18 4.13 -31.13
N THR A 36 -12.51 3.11 -31.68
CA THR A 36 -11.79 2.11 -30.88
C THR A 36 -10.67 2.74 -30.05
N ILE A 37 -9.88 3.66 -30.62
CA ILE A 37 -8.80 4.35 -29.88
C ILE A 37 -9.37 5.17 -28.73
N VAL A 38 -10.46 5.91 -28.95
CA VAL A 38 -11.11 6.71 -27.90
C VAL A 38 -11.57 5.82 -26.75
N VAL A 39 -12.21 4.68 -27.04
CA VAL A 39 -12.65 3.73 -26.00
C VAL A 39 -11.47 3.23 -25.17
N VAL A 40 -10.35 2.87 -25.81
CA VAL A 40 -9.13 2.44 -25.10
C VAL A 40 -8.58 3.55 -24.20
N VAL A 41 -8.53 4.79 -24.68
CA VAL A 41 -8.06 5.95 -23.89
C VAL A 41 -8.94 6.19 -22.67
N VAL A 42 -10.27 6.15 -22.81
CA VAL A 42 -11.19 6.31 -21.67
C VAL A 42 -10.97 5.21 -20.62
N ILE A 43 -10.79 3.96 -21.04
CA ILE A 43 -10.50 2.85 -20.12
C ILE A 43 -9.16 3.08 -19.40
N CYS A 44 -8.10 3.44 -20.12
CA CYS A 44 -6.80 3.76 -19.52
C CYS A 44 -6.90 4.87 -18.48
N VAL A 45 -7.63 5.95 -18.79
CA VAL A 45 -7.84 7.07 -17.87
C VAL A 45 -8.59 6.61 -16.61
N MET A 46 -9.68 5.86 -16.74
CA MET A 46 -10.43 5.30 -15.61
C MET A 46 -9.57 4.42 -14.70
N LEU A 47 -8.70 3.58 -15.28
CA LEU A 47 -7.78 2.72 -14.52
C LEU A 47 -6.73 3.55 -13.75
N ASN A 48 -6.23 4.65 -14.34
CA ASN A 48 -5.28 5.54 -13.66
C ASN A 48 -5.91 6.27 -12.46
N TYR A 49 -7.18 6.69 -12.56
CA TYR A 49 -7.89 7.27 -11.43
C TYR A 49 -8.06 6.30 -10.25
N LYS A 50 -8.33 5.01 -10.53
CA LYS A 50 -8.42 3.98 -9.48
C LYS A 50 -7.08 3.69 -8.83
N LYS A 51 -5.97 3.79 -9.57
CA LYS A 51 -4.62 3.60 -9.01
C LYS A 51 -4.28 4.66 -7.97
N LEU A 52 -4.70 5.91 -8.18
CA LEU A 52 -4.49 7.01 -7.23
C LEU A 52 -5.30 6.85 -5.94
N SER A 53 -6.52 6.31 -6.00
CA SER A 53 -7.32 6.04 -4.79
C SER A 53 -6.76 4.87 -3.99
N LEU A 54 -6.31 3.81 -4.67
CA LEU A 54 -5.72 2.64 -4.03
C LEU A 54 -4.38 2.94 -3.35
N GLN A 55 -3.54 3.80 -3.95
CA GLN A 55 -2.27 4.20 -3.32
C GLN A 55 -2.47 4.99 -2.02
N LYS A 56 -3.53 5.78 -1.90
CA LYS A 56 -3.84 6.50 -0.66
C LYS A 56 -4.26 5.54 0.45
N GLU A 57 -5.07 4.54 0.13
CA GLU A 57 -5.45 3.49 1.08
C GLU A 57 -4.27 2.61 1.47
N GLN A 58 -3.37 2.29 0.53
CA GLN A 58 -2.19 1.49 0.79
C GLN A 58 -1.24 2.19 1.78
N VAL A 59 -0.96 3.48 1.59
CA VAL A 59 -0.11 4.26 2.50
C VAL A 59 -0.76 4.41 3.88
N ALA A 60 -2.08 4.58 3.94
CA ALA A 60 -2.79 4.63 5.22
C ALA A 60 -2.75 3.29 5.96
N CYS A 61 -2.84 2.18 5.22
CA CYS A 61 -2.74 0.83 5.78
C CYS A 61 -1.32 0.55 6.30
N GLU A 62 -0.29 0.89 5.52
CA GLU A 62 1.11 0.73 5.92
C GLU A 62 1.45 1.56 7.17
N LYS A 63 0.96 2.81 7.26
CA LYS A 63 1.13 3.64 8.45
C LYS A 63 0.44 3.06 9.68
N ARG A 64 -0.79 2.56 9.53
CA ARG A 64 -1.49 1.88 10.63
C ARG A 64 -0.77 0.62 11.09
N LEU A 65 -0.23 -0.14 10.13
CA LEU A 65 0.49 -1.38 10.42
C LEU A 65 1.83 -1.10 11.11
N ALA A 66 2.54 -0.03 10.73
CA ALA A 66 3.74 0.43 11.41
C ALA A 66 3.44 0.88 12.85
N MET A 67 2.41 1.70 13.05
CA MET A 67 2.00 2.17 14.38
C MET A 67 1.62 1.00 15.31
N ILE A 68 0.79 0.07 14.82
CA ILE A 68 0.37 -1.11 15.62
C ILE A 68 1.57 -2.00 15.97
N LYS A 69 2.57 -2.10 15.08
CA LYS A 69 3.79 -2.87 15.35
C LYS A 69 4.65 -2.23 16.42
N GLU A 70 4.81 -0.91 16.37
CA GLU A 70 5.55 -0.15 17.38
C GLU A 70 4.90 -0.31 18.77
N ASP A 71 3.58 -0.13 18.85
CA ASP A 71 2.82 -0.34 20.10
C ASP A 71 2.96 -1.79 20.61
N TYR A 72 3.00 -2.78 19.71
CA TYR A 72 3.15 -4.19 20.07
C TYR A 72 4.56 -4.50 20.60
N GLU A 73 5.60 -3.97 19.95
CA GLU A 73 6.99 -4.16 20.38
C GLU A 73 7.25 -3.50 21.74
N GLU A 74 6.73 -2.28 21.96
CA GLU A 74 6.83 -1.59 23.26
C GLU A 74 6.13 -2.37 24.38
N GLU A 75 4.92 -2.89 24.12
CA GLU A 75 4.20 -3.68 25.13
C GLU A 75 4.87 -5.05 25.36
N GLU A 76 5.49 -5.65 24.34
CA GLU A 76 6.25 -6.90 24.48
C GLU A 76 7.50 -6.70 25.35
N GLU A 77 8.27 -5.63 25.12
CA GLU A 77 9.43 -5.24 25.95
C GLU A 77 8.98 -4.98 27.40
N ARG A 78 7.89 -4.24 27.60
CA ARG A 78 7.33 -3.97 28.92
C ARG A 78 6.86 -5.24 29.64
N ILE A 79 6.31 -6.21 28.92
CA ILE A 79 5.94 -7.51 29.49
C ILE A 79 7.18 -8.29 29.93
N GLU A 80 8.27 -8.23 29.16
CA GLU A 80 9.54 -8.86 29.50
C GLU A 80 10.16 -8.25 30.75
N ASP A 81 10.22 -6.92 30.83
CA ASP A 81 10.67 -6.19 32.03
C ASP A 81 9.86 -6.55 33.28
N ILE A 82 8.53 -6.62 33.15
CA ILE A 82 7.65 -7.00 34.27
C ILE A 82 7.90 -8.45 34.69
N LYS A 83 8.19 -9.36 33.76
CA LYS A 83 8.53 -10.76 34.07
C LYS A 83 9.86 -10.84 34.80
N GLU A 84 10.87 -10.11 34.35
CA GLU A 84 12.19 -10.08 35.00
C GLU A 84 12.09 -9.48 36.41
N TYR A 85 11.38 -8.34 36.54
CA TYR A 85 11.14 -7.73 37.85
C TYR A 85 10.36 -8.67 38.79
N ARG A 86 9.33 -9.35 38.27
CA ARG A 86 8.59 -10.37 39.04
C ARG A 86 9.50 -11.50 39.51
N ALA A 87 10.44 -11.95 38.68
CA ALA A 87 11.40 -12.97 39.05
C ALA A 87 12.35 -12.45 40.15
N TYR A 88 12.89 -11.24 39.99
CA TYR A 88 13.79 -10.61 40.96
C TYR A 88 13.16 -10.44 42.35
N VAL A 89 11.94 -9.91 42.45
CA VAL A 89 11.26 -9.73 43.75
C VAL A 89 10.88 -11.05 44.43
N GLN A 90 10.80 -12.15 43.67
CA GLN A 90 10.57 -13.49 44.21
C GLN A 90 11.86 -14.17 44.68
N THR A 91 13.04 -13.60 44.40
CA THR A 91 14.31 -14.16 44.85
C THR A 91 14.52 -13.95 46.35
N LYS A 92 15.31 -14.85 46.96
CA LYS A 92 15.73 -14.74 48.36
C LYS A 92 16.60 -13.50 48.61
N GLN A 93 17.36 -13.04 47.61
CA GLN A 93 18.20 -11.85 47.68
C GLN A 93 17.37 -10.58 47.93
N TYR A 94 16.25 -10.41 47.22
CA TYR A 94 15.34 -9.28 47.48
C TYR A 94 14.73 -9.34 48.89
N ALA A 95 14.36 -10.52 49.38
CA ALA A 95 13.87 -10.69 50.74
C ALA A 95 14.95 -10.35 51.81
N GLU A 96 16.20 -10.72 51.56
CA GLU A 96 17.36 -10.39 52.40
C GLU A 96 17.68 -8.88 52.38
N GLU A 97 17.68 -8.25 51.21
CA GLU A 97 17.87 -6.79 51.07
C GLU A 97 16.77 -6.00 51.79
N VAL A 98 15.50 -6.37 51.58
CA VAL A 98 14.37 -5.72 52.26
C VAL A 98 14.41 -5.97 53.77
N ALA A 99 14.81 -7.15 54.23
CA ALA A 99 14.97 -7.44 55.65
C ALA A 99 16.12 -6.64 56.28
N ARG A 100 17.24 -6.47 55.57
CA ARG A 100 18.38 -5.69 56.04
C ARG A 100 18.10 -4.20 56.04
N GLU A 101 17.50 -3.63 54.99
CA GLU A 101 17.18 -2.19 54.90
C GLU A 101 15.98 -1.78 55.75
N LYS A 102 14.87 -2.53 55.71
CA LYS A 102 13.62 -2.12 56.39
C LYS A 102 13.51 -2.62 57.81
N LEU A 103 14.06 -3.81 58.10
CA LEU A 103 13.94 -4.44 59.42
C LEU A 103 15.27 -4.42 60.19
N GLY A 104 16.37 -3.94 59.59
CA GLY A 104 17.69 -3.93 60.21
C GLY A 104 18.22 -5.33 60.53
N LEU A 105 17.66 -6.37 59.90
CA LEU A 105 17.99 -7.75 60.20
C LEU A 105 19.32 -8.11 59.53
N VAL A 106 20.28 -8.53 60.34
CA VAL A 106 21.60 -9.01 59.90
C VAL A 106 21.81 -10.46 60.35
N TYR A 107 22.68 -11.19 59.66
CA TYR A 107 22.97 -12.56 60.08
C TYR A 107 23.71 -12.56 61.42
N PRO A 108 23.46 -13.56 62.29
CA PRO A 108 24.11 -13.65 63.60
C PRO A 108 25.64 -13.78 63.41
N GLY A 109 26.37 -12.72 63.78
CA GLY A 109 27.83 -12.61 63.63
C GLY A 109 28.33 -11.51 62.68
N GLU A 110 27.45 -10.79 61.97
CA GLU A 110 27.81 -9.65 61.12
C GLU A 110 27.96 -8.35 61.96
N ILE A 111 29.04 -7.58 61.76
CA ILE A 111 29.30 -6.29 62.43
C ILE A 111 28.91 -5.14 61.50
N ILE A 112 27.97 -4.29 61.90
CA ILE A 112 27.53 -3.12 61.14
C ILE A 112 28.48 -1.95 61.43
N PHE A 113 29.07 -1.36 60.39
CA PHE A 113 29.83 -0.10 60.48
C PHE A 113 28.97 1.04 59.94
N GLU A 114 28.38 1.84 60.83
CA GLU A 114 27.78 3.12 60.45
C GLU A 114 28.88 4.19 60.47
N VAL A 115 29.13 4.81 59.32
CA VAL A 115 30.05 5.96 59.23
C VAL A 115 29.27 7.19 59.67
N GLU A 116 29.53 7.66 60.90
CA GLU A 116 29.03 8.97 61.37
C GLU A 116 29.48 10.05 60.38
N LYS A 117 28.53 10.59 59.61
CA LYS A 117 28.75 11.82 58.83
C LYS A 117 28.47 13.00 59.75
N ASN A 118 29.54 13.70 60.15
CA ASN A 118 29.49 15.05 60.73
C ASN A 118 28.81 16.05 59.78
#